data_AF-A0A954WV93-F1
#
_entry.id   AF-A0A954WV93-F1
#
_cell.length_a   1.000
_cell.length_b   1.000
_cell.length_c   1.000
_cell.angle_alpha   90.00
_cell.angle_beta   90.00
_cell.angle_gamma   90.00
#
_symmetry.space_group_name_H-M   'P 1'
#
loop_
_entity.id
_entity.type
_entity.pdbx_description
1 polymer ?
#
loop_
_entity_poly.entity_id
_entity_poly.type
_entity_poly.pdbx_seq_one_letter_code
_entity_poly.pdbx_strand_id
1 'polypeptide(L)'
;MDNTSLLVVAMAKQCRRLIHKADESVTSLPKALQSKHLLWMCDQIEKHAEEGPATKLHRWIGFVQAAMLANRMLDLDGLKAMFGQAKAEDAERCEESEDLTDHLDPTSSFEFDIGGQG
;
A
#
# COMPACT_ATOMS: atom_id res chain seq x y z
N MET A 1 -4.12 -3.51 16.43
CA MET A 1 -3.36 -3.09 15.24
C MET A 1 -4.08 -1.88 14.70
N ASP A 2 -3.36 -0.79 14.38
CA ASP A 2 -3.98 0.42 13.79
C ASP A 2 -4.65 0.08 12.44
N ASN A 3 -5.82 0.67 12.16
CA ASN A 3 -6.57 0.49 10.91
C ASN A 3 -5.70 0.83 9.69
N THR A 4 -4.84 1.84 9.82
CA THR A 4 -3.86 2.19 8.78
C THR A 4 -2.87 1.06 8.50
N SER A 5 -2.37 0.39 9.55
CA SER A 5 -1.45 -0.74 9.42
C SER A 5 -2.13 -1.96 8.79
N LEU A 6 -3.43 -2.19 9.08
CA LEU A 6 -4.21 -3.27 8.50
C LEU A 6 -4.39 -3.11 6.99
N LEU A 7 -4.78 -1.91 6.53
CA LEU A 7 -4.91 -1.62 5.11
C LEU A 7 -3.56 -1.76 4.39
N VAL A 8 -2.46 -1.31 5.00
CA VAL A 8 -1.12 -1.46 4.43
C VAL A 8 -0.72 -2.93 4.28
N VAL A 9 -1.07 -3.79 5.24
CA VAL A 9 -0.87 -5.24 5.14
C VAL A 9 -1.72 -5.85 4.02
N ALA A 10 -2.99 -5.45 3.90
CA ALA A 10 -3.86 -5.91 2.81
C ALA A 10 -3.26 -5.54 1.45
N MET A 11 -2.81 -4.30 1.29
CA MET A 11 -2.11 -3.85 0.09
C MET A 11 -0.82 -4.64 -0.19
N ALA A 12 -0.01 -4.92 0.83
CA ALA A 12 1.21 -5.71 0.68
C ALA A 12 0.92 -7.14 0.20
N LYS A 13 -0.15 -7.76 0.69
CA LYS A 13 -0.60 -9.09 0.25
C LYS A 13 -1.03 -9.08 -1.22
N GLN A 14 -1.76 -8.05 -1.65
CA GLN A 14 -2.15 -7.91 -3.06
C GLN A 14 -0.93 -7.66 -3.96
N CYS A 15 0.00 -6.80 -3.55
CA CYS A 15 1.25 -6.59 -4.25
C CYS A 15 2.02 -7.91 -4.41
N ARG A 16 2.16 -8.71 -3.34
CA ARG A 16 2.83 -10.01 -3.39
C ARG A 16 2.20 -10.94 -4.42
N ARG A 17 0.86 -11.05 -4.44
CA ARG A 17 0.13 -11.89 -5.41
C ARG A 17 0.41 -11.46 -6.85
N LEU A 18 0.42 -10.16 -7.11
CA LEU A 18 0.68 -9.61 -8.45
C LEU A 18 2.14 -9.80 -8.87
N ILE A 19 3.10 -9.59 -7.96
CA ILE A 19 4.53 -9.80 -8.22
C ILE A 19 4.81 -11.28 -8.57
N HIS A 20 4.16 -12.24 -7.90
CA HIS A 20 4.29 -13.66 -8.24
C HIS A 20 3.67 -14.03 -9.60
N LYS A 21 2.63 -13.30 -10.04
CA LYS A 21 2.01 -13.50 -11.36
C LYS A 21 2.80 -12.85 -12.48
N ALA A 22 3.54 -11.79 -12.18
CA ALA A 22 4.39 -11.13 -13.15
C ALA A 22 5.57 -12.04 -13.52
N ASP A 23 5.71 -12.32 -14.81
CA ASP A 23 6.81 -13.10 -15.36
C ASP A 23 8.15 -12.38 -15.08
N GLU A 24 9.20 -13.11 -14.68
CA GLU A 24 10.53 -12.57 -14.30
C GLU A 24 11.23 -11.92 -15.50
N SER A 25 10.78 -10.75 -15.93
CA SER A 25 11.09 -10.24 -17.26
C SER A 25 11.61 -8.80 -17.29
N VAL A 26 12.41 -8.39 -16.30
CA VAL A 26 13.32 -7.24 -16.47
C VAL A 26 14.59 -7.40 -15.61
N THR A 27 15.62 -8.06 -16.15
CA THR A 27 16.93 -8.22 -15.48
C THR A 27 17.79 -6.95 -15.50
N SER A 28 17.38 -5.91 -16.24
CA SER A 28 18.12 -4.65 -16.37
C SER A 28 17.83 -3.63 -15.26
N LEU A 29 16.84 -3.87 -14.40
CA LEU A 29 16.50 -2.96 -13.32
C LEU A 29 17.43 -3.16 -12.11
N PRO A 30 17.72 -2.07 -11.35
CA PRO A 30 18.45 -2.16 -10.09
C PRO A 30 17.85 -3.21 -9.16
N LYS A 31 18.71 -3.89 -8.37
CA LYS A 31 18.29 -4.98 -7.46
C LYS A 31 17.11 -4.61 -6.56
N ALA A 32 17.04 -3.36 -6.10
CA ALA A 32 15.95 -2.86 -5.25
C ALA A 32 14.58 -2.84 -5.94
N LEU A 33 14.54 -2.82 -7.28
CA LEU A 33 13.29 -2.85 -8.04
C LEU A 33 12.93 -4.27 -8.49
N GLN A 34 13.83 -5.25 -8.38
CA GLN A 34 13.56 -6.61 -8.86
C GLN A 34 12.51 -7.31 -7.98
N SER A 35 11.71 -8.19 -8.59
CA SER A 35 10.63 -8.95 -7.93
C SER A 35 11.05 -9.56 -6.60
N LYS A 36 12.24 -10.18 -6.53
CA LYS A 36 12.77 -10.78 -5.32
C LYS A 36 12.89 -9.80 -4.15
N HIS A 37 13.35 -8.56 -4.41
CA HIS A 37 13.44 -7.55 -3.38
C HIS A 37 12.05 -7.03 -2.98
N LEU A 38 11.15 -6.85 -3.93
CA LEU A 38 9.79 -6.41 -3.66
C LEU A 38 8.99 -7.43 -2.83
N LEU A 39 9.17 -8.72 -3.10
CA LEU A 39 8.59 -9.81 -2.29
C LEU A 39 9.13 -9.75 -0.85
N TRP A 40 10.45 -9.62 -0.70
CA TRP A 40 11.07 -9.46 0.62
C TRP A 40 10.53 -8.22 1.36
N MET A 41 10.31 -7.10 0.67
CA MET A 41 9.70 -5.91 1.27
C MET A 41 8.26 -6.16 1.73
N CYS A 42 7.45 -6.90 0.95
CA CYS A 42 6.11 -7.29 1.37
C CYS A 42 6.16 -8.11 2.68
N ASP A 43 7.12 -9.03 2.80
CA ASP A 43 7.34 -9.80 4.03
C ASP A 43 7.77 -8.91 5.20
N GLN A 44 8.61 -7.90 4.94
CA GLN A 44 9.01 -6.94 5.98
C GLN A 44 7.84 -6.09 6.45
N ILE A 45 6.93 -5.66 5.56
CA ILE A 45 5.73 -4.90 5.93
C ILE A 45 4.87 -5.72 6.88
N GLU A 46 4.58 -6.99 6.55
CA GLU A 46 3.79 -7.86 7.42
C GLU A 46 4.45 -8.10 8.78
N LYS A 47 5.76 -8.37 8.78
CA LYS A 47 6.51 -8.60 10.03
C LYS A 47 6.50 -7.39 10.97
N HIS A 48 6.49 -6.18 10.43
CA HIS A 48 6.55 -4.94 11.21
C HIS A 48 5.18 -4.27 11.40
N ALA A 49 4.09 -4.91 10.97
CA ALA A 49 2.75 -4.32 11.02
C ALA A 49 2.22 -4.10 12.45
N GLU A 50 2.65 -4.95 13.40
CA GLU A 50 2.18 -4.91 14.79
C GLU A 50 2.94 -3.90 15.66
N GLU A 51 4.24 -3.77 15.42
CA GLU A 51 5.17 -3.03 16.30
C GLU A 51 5.76 -1.78 15.66
N GLY A 52 5.67 -1.67 14.33
CA GLY A 52 6.26 -0.57 13.56
C GLY A 52 5.35 0.65 13.45
N PRO A 53 5.92 1.86 13.30
CA PRO A 53 5.12 3.06 13.06
C PRO A 53 4.43 2.98 11.68
N ALA A 54 3.13 3.28 11.64
CA ALA A 54 2.31 3.23 10.42
C ALA A 54 2.90 4.07 9.27
N THR A 55 3.51 5.21 9.59
CA THR A 55 4.17 6.09 8.61
C THR A 55 5.31 5.41 7.85
N LYS A 56 6.05 4.50 8.52
CA LYS A 56 7.13 3.73 7.90
C LYS A 56 6.57 2.66 6.98
N LEU A 57 5.51 1.97 7.41
CA LEU A 57 4.82 0.97 6.60
C LEU A 57 4.23 1.61 5.34
N HIS A 58 3.62 2.79 5.47
CA HIS A 58 3.08 3.56 4.35
C HIS A 58 4.15 3.93 3.32
N ARG A 59 5.35 4.35 3.77
CA ARG A 59 6.47 4.61 2.85
C ARG A 59 6.96 3.36 2.14
N TRP A 60 7.00 2.23 2.84
CA TRP A 60 7.43 0.95 2.26
C TRP A 60 6.46 0.44 1.21
N ILE A 61 5.15 0.47 1.49
CA ILE A 61 4.16 0.03 0.49
C ILE A 61 4.15 0.96 -0.72
N GLY A 62 4.30 2.28 -0.52
CA GLY A 62 4.42 3.24 -1.62
C GLY A 62 5.64 2.95 -2.51
N PHE A 63 6.78 2.57 -1.92
CA PHE A 63 7.95 2.14 -2.69
C PHE A 63 7.65 0.87 -3.52
N VAL A 64 7.03 -0.15 -2.92
CA VAL A 64 6.68 -1.38 -3.63
C VAL A 64 5.77 -1.10 -4.81
N GLN A 65 4.72 -0.30 -4.62
CA GLN A 65 3.78 0.08 -5.67
C GLN A 65 4.47 0.84 -6.82
N ALA A 66 5.31 1.82 -6.49
CA ALA A 66 6.07 2.57 -7.50
C ALA A 66 7.06 1.66 -8.25
N ALA A 67 7.69 0.72 -7.56
CA ALA A 67 8.58 -0.25 -8.20
C ALA A 67 7.83 -1.19 -9.13
N MET A 68 6.63 -1.65 -8.76
CA MET A 68 5.79 -2.48 -9.63
C MET A 68 5.39 -1.74 -10.91
N LEU A 69 5.07 -0.44 -10.83
CA LEU A 69 4.86 0.42 -12.00
C LEU A 69 6.12 0.51 -12.87
N ALA A 70 7.28 0.76 -12.26
CA ALA A 70 8.55 0.86 -12.97
C ALA A 70 8.94 -0.46 -13.67
N ASN A 71 8.61 -1.60 -13.07
CA ASN A 71 8.79 -2.92 -13.66
C ASN A 71 7.71 -3.29 -14.69
N ARG A 72 6.70 -2.43 -14.91
CA ARG A 72 5.55 -2.72 -15.77
C ARG A 72 4.80 -4.00 -15.36
N MET A 73 4.85 -4.36 -14.07
CA MET A 73 4.05 -5.46 -13.51
C MET A 73 2.57 -5.08 -13.48
N LEU A 74 2.30 -3.78 -13.41
CA LEU A 74 0.99 -3.15 -13.48
C LEU A 74 1.15 -1.74 -14.04
N ASP A 75 0.06 -1.20 -14.56
CA ASP A 75 -0.08 0.21 -14.94
C ASP A 75 -0.83 1.01 -13.85
N LEU A 76 -1.01 2.31 -14.07
CA LEU A 76 -1.66 3.19 -13.09
C LEU A 76 -3.10 2.77 -12.79
N ASP A 77 -3.82 2.24 -13.78
CA ASP A 77 -5.20 1.82 -13.60
C ASP A 77 -5.27 0.49 -12.84
N GLY A 78 -4.35 -0.44 -13.11
CA GLY A 78 -4.14 -1.64 -12.33
C GLY A 78 -3.78 -1.33 -10.87
N LEU A 79 -2.97 -0.30 -10.62
CA LEU A 79 -2.64 0.14 -9.25
C LEU A 79 -3.88 0.63 -8.50
N LYS A 80 -4.69 1.49 -9.14
CA LYS A 80 -5.95 2.00 -8.57
C LYS A 80 -6.93 0.87 -8.29
N ALA A 81 -7.06 -0.07 -9.23
CA ALA A 81 -7.95 -1.23 -9.08
C ALA A 81 -7.50 -2.11 -7.90
N MET A 82 -6.19 -2.37 -7.77
CA MET A 82 -5.63 -3.12 -6.65
C MET A 82 -5.88 -2.40 -5.31
N PHE A 83 -5.70 -1.07 -5.26
CA PHE A 83 -6.00 -0.29 -4.06
C PHE A 83 -7.49 -0.38 -3.68
N GLY A 84 -8.39 -0.25 -4.67
CA GLY A 84 -9.82 -0.40 -4.46
C GLY A 84 -10.20 -1.79 -3.94
N GLN A 85 -9.59 -2.85 -4.47
CA GLN A 85 -9.80 -4.22 -3.98
C GLN A 85 -9.29 -4.41 -2.55
N ALA A 86 -8.09 -3.91 -2.23
CA ALA A 86 -7.55 -3.99 -0.87
C ALA A 86 -8.43 -3.23 0.13
N LYS A 87 -8.95 -2.07 -0.27
CA LYS A 87 -9.89 -1.28 0.55
C LYS A 87 -11.23 -1.99 0.72
N ALA A 88 -11.76 -2.64 -0.32
CA ALA A 88 -13.01 -3.39 -0.23
C ALA A 88 -12.87 -4.62 0.70
N GLU A 89 -11.78 -5.39 0.55
CA GLU A 89 -11.47 -6.54 1.42
C GLU A 89 -11.25 -6.14 2.89
N ASP A 90 -10.79 -4.91 3.15
CA ASP A 90 -10.60 -4.33 4.48
C ASP A 90 -11.89 -3.70 5.04
N ALA A 91 -12.67 -3.01 4.21
CA ALA A 91 -13.98 -2.46 4.59
C ALA A 91 -15.00 -3.56 4.91
N GLU A 92 -14.97 -4.70 4.22
CA GLU A 92 -15.76 -5.89 4.60
C GLU A 92 -15.34 -6.48 5.95
N ARG A 93 -14.16 -6.11 6.48
CA ARG A 93 -13.68 -6.52 7.81
C ARG A 93 -13.90 -5.47 8.90
N CYS A 94 -14.13 -4.22 8.53
CA CYS A 94 -14.31 -3.09 9.43
C CYS A 94 -15.65 -2.41 9.12
N GLU A 95 -16.74 -2.86 9.75
CA GLU A 95 -18.08 -2.25 9.63
C GLU A 95 -18.18 -0.81 10.16
N GLU A 96 -17.09 -0.18 10.60
CA GLU A 96 -17.06 1.22 11.03
C GLU A 96 -15.75 1.89 10.56
N SER A 97 -15.79 2.61 9.44
CA SER A 97 -14.70 3.51 9.05
C SER A 97 -15.22 4.69 8.24
N GLU A 98 -15.99 5.54 8.89
CA GLU A 98 -16.30 6.89 8.38
C GLU A 98 -15.02 7.77 8.36
N ASP A 99 -14.10 7.59 9.33
CA ASP A 99 -12.87 8.38 9.50
C ASP A 99 -11.88 8.38 8.31
N LEU A 100 -11.91 7.38 7.40
CA LEU A 100 -10.92 7.26 6.31
C LEU A 100 -11.36 7.93 5.00
N THR A 101 -12.58 8.48 4.92
CA THR A 101 -13.12 9.12 3.71
C THR A 101 -13.53 10.56 3.88
N ASP A 102 -13.41 11.12 5.08
CA ASP A 102 -13.84 12.49 5.38
C ASP A 102 -13.17 13.55 4.51
N HIS A 103 -11.91 13.36 4.12
CA HIS A 103 -11.20 14.27 3.21
C HIS A 103 -11.69 14.19 1.74
N LEU A 104 -12.53 13.22 1.40
CA LEU A 104 -13.16 13.06 0.08
C LEU A 104 -14.61 13.54 0.07
N ASP A 105 -15.21 13.83 1.23
CA ASP A 105 -16.56 14.38 1.34
C ASP A 105 -16.52 15.91 1.40
N PRO A 106 -17.04 16.63 0.38
CA PRO A 106 -17.04 18.09 0.36
C PRO A 106 -17.95 18.74 1.42
N THR A 107 -18.73 17.95 2.16
CA THR A 107 -19.55 18.41 3.28
C THR A 107 -18.94 18.11 4.65
N SER A 108 -17.83 17.38 4.70
CA SER A 108 -17.09 17.12 5.92
C SER A 108 -16.34 18.37 6.41
N SER A 109 -16.30 18.57 7.72
CA SER A 109 -15.54 19.64 8.39
C SER A 109 -14.05 19.33 8.55
N PHE A 110 -13.55 18.30 7.87
CA PHE A 110 -12.15 17.87 7.97
C PHE A 110 -11.20 18.94 7.38
N GLU A 111 -10.51 19.66 8.25
CA GLU A 111 -9.39 20.52 7.87
C GLU A 111 -8.08 19.73 7.92
N PHE A 112 -7.31 19.77 6.84
CA PHE A 112 -5.97 19.22 6.79
C PHE A 112 -5.07 20.07 7.70
N ASP A 113 -4.89 19.67 8.96
CA ASP A 113 -3.89 20.28 9.83
C ASP A 113 -2.50 19.89 9.31
N ILE A 114 -1.98 20.68 8.36
CA ILE A 114 -0.58 20.67 8.00
C ILE A 114 0.16 21.32 9.17
N GLY A 115 0.33 20.54 10.23
CA GLY A 115 1.00 20.91 11.45
C GLY A 115 2.44 21.34 11.18
N GLY A 116 2.59 22.65 11.00
CA GLY A 116 3.85 23.36 10.91
C GLY A 116 3.70 24.68 11.63
N GLN A 117 3.80 24.66 12.97
CA GLN A 117 4.42 25.69 13.82
C GLN A 117 4.31 25.33 15.32
N GLY A 118 5.45 25.36 16.02
CA GLY A 118 5.56 25.22 17.48
C GLY A 118 6.80 24.46 17.92
#